data_AF-A0A497NXJ7-F1
#
_entry.id   AF-A0A497NXJ7-F1
#
_cell.length_a   1.000
_cell.length_b   1.000
_cell.length_c   1.000
_cell.angle_alpha   90.00
_cell.angle_beta   90.00
_cell.angle_gamma   90.00
#
_symmetry.space_group_name_H-M   'P 1'
#
loop_
_entity.id
_entity.type
_entity.pdbx_description
1 polymer ?
#
loop_
_entity_poly.entity_id
_entity_poly.type
_entity_poly.pdbx_seq_one_letter_code
_entity_poly.pdbx_strand_id
1 'polypeptide(L)'
;MNSFLSYTLSKKCADFWTVILLGLLLYASVRLEISHVRLIVGFVFVLLGPGYALFRLIFVETKSLLETLTYSFGLSMVVVPIIGYGLNFSLGIYTDTVMISIIASTFVLLFGAIVRRFFAEDKKS
;
A
#
# COMPACT_ATOMS: atom_id res chain seq x y z
N MET A 1 -20.37 -2.29 17.24
CA MET A 1 -19.00 -2.67 16.78
C MET A 1 -18.97 -3.39 15.42
N ASN A 2 -20.09 -3.54 14.68
CA ASN A 2 -20.16 -4.42 13.50
C ASN A 2 -20.23 -3.69 12.14
N SER A 3 -20.36 -2.36 12.11
CA SER A 3 -20.52 -1.60 10.86
C SER A 3 -19.19 -1.48 10.09
N PHE A 4 -18.12 -1.05 10.77
CA PHE A 4 -16.81 -0.87 10.15
C PHE A 4 -16.17 -2.19 9.69
N LEU A 5 -16.27 -3.24 10.49
CA LEU A 5 -15.70 -4.56 10.17
C LEU A 5 -16.42 -5.20 8.96
N SER A 6 -17.76 -5.12 8.91
CA SER A 6 -18.55 -5.54 7.75
C SER A 6 -18.21 -4.73 6.49
N TYR A 7 -17.97 -3.42 6.64
CA TYR A 7 -17.55 -2.55 5.54
C TYR A 7 -16.19 -2.96 4.97
N THR A 8 -15.21 -3.27 5.83
CA THR A 8 -13.88 -3.73 5.38
C THR A 8 -13.89 -5.11 4.73
N LEU A 9 -14.86 -5.96 5.07
CA LEU A 9 -15.05 -7.29 4.44
C LEU A 9 -15.95 -7.26 3.20
N SER A 10 -16.54 -6.11 2.87
CA SER A 10 -17.34 -5.97 1.66
C SER A 10 -16.47 -6.13 0.40
N LYS A 11 -17.05 -6.67 -0.69
CA LYS A 11 -16.35 -6.85 -1.98
C LYS A 11 -15.66 -5.58 -2.49
N LYS A 12 -16.17 -4.40 -2.12
CA LYS A 12 -15.58 -3.09 -2.44
C LYS A 12 -14.19 -2.86 -1.83
N CYS A 13 -13.86 -3.57 -0.76
CA CYS A 13 -12.62 -3.44 -0.01
C CYS A 13 -11.62 -4.58 -0.24
N ALA A 14 -11.91 -5.51 -1.16
CA ALA A 14 -11.04 -6.63 -1.47
C ALA A 14 -9.62 -6.17 -1.85
N ASP A 15 -9.53 -5.06 -2.59
CA ASP A 15 -8.25 -4.50 -3.01
C ASP A 15 -7.37 -4.02 -1.85
N PHE A 16 -7.94 -3.67 -0.69
CA PHE A 16 -7.13 -3.31 0.48
C PHE A 16 -6.45 -4.54 1.05
N TRP A 17 -7.20 -5.64 1.17
CA TRP A 17 -6.69 -6.90 1.68
C TRP A 17 -5.64 -7.51 0.74
N THR A 18 -5.78 -7.35 -0.58
CA THR A 18 -4.76 -7.82 -1.52
C THR A 18 -3.43 -7.09 -1.33
N VAL A 19 -3.44 -5.76 -1.13
CA VAL A 19 -2.21 -4.99 -0.91
C VAL A 19 -1.59 -5.31 0.46
N ILE A 20 -2.41 -5.50 1.49
CA ILE A 20 -1.94 -5.96 2.81
C ILE A 20 -1.29 -7.33 2.70
N LEU A 21 -1.96 -8.29 2.05
CA LEU A 21 -1.45 -9.64 1.85
C LEU A 21 -0.15 -9.62 1.04
N LEU A 22 -0.06 -8.79 0.00
CA LEU A 22 1.15 -8.62 -0.79
C LEU A 22 2.31 -8.07 0.06
N GLY A 23 2.04 -7.07 0.91
CA GLY A 23 3.02 -6.53 1.86
C GLY A 23 3.47 -7.53 2.92
N LEU A 24 2.56 -8.35 3.44
CA LEU A 24 2.89 -9.42 4.39
C LEU A 24 3.70 -10.54 3.73
N LEU A 25 3.34 -10.94 2.51
CA LEU A 25 4.06 -11.94 1.74
C LEU A 25 5.47 -11.45 1.41
N LEU A 26 5.60 -10.16 1.10
CA LEU A 26 6.88 -9.50 0.91
C LEU A 26 7.73 -9.54 2.18
N TYR A 27 7.17 -9.16 3.34
CA TYR A 27 7.83 -9.23 4.62
C TYR A 27 8.28 -10.66 4.98
N ALA A 28 7.39 -11.64 4.80
CA ALA A 28 7.68 -13.06 5.02
C ALA A 28 8.82 -13.56 4.11
N SER A 29 8.85 -13.13 2.85
CA SER A 29 9.90 -13.52 1.89
C SER A 29 11.29 -13.02 2.30
N VAL A 30 11.37 -11.88 3.01
CA VAL A 30 12.62 -11.40 3.59
C VAL A 30 13.02 -12.27 4.78
N ARG A 31 12.08 -12.50 5.71
CA ARG A 31 12.34 -13.26 6.94
C ARG A 31 12.68 -14.73 6.70
N LEU A 32 12.14 -15.32 5.64
CA LEU A 32 12.42 -16.70 5.24
C LEU A 32 13.56 -16.80 4.21
N GLU A 33 14.22 -15.67 3.90
CA GLU A 33 15.35 -15.58 2.96
C GLU A 33 15.09 -16.14 1.54
N ILE A 34 13.81 -16.17 1.12
CA ILE A 34 13.40 -16.72 -0.18
C ILE A 34 13.69 -15.71 -1.30
N SER A 35 14.89 -15.81 -1.88
CA SER A 35 15.43 -14.79 -2.79
C SER A 35 14.60 -14.53 -4.05
N HIS A 36 14.06 -15.57 -4.69
CA HIS A 36 13.27 -15.40 -5.92
C HIS A 36 11.90 -14.74 -5.67
N VAL A 37 11.22 -15.17 -4.60
CA VAL A 37 9.92 -14.60 -4.22
C VAL A 37 10.08 -13.15 -3.79
N ARG A 38 11.12 -12.85 -2.99
CA ARG A 38 11.46 -11.48 -2.58
C ARG A 38 11.67 -10.55 -3.76
N LEU A 39 12.35 -11.01 -4.81
CA LEU A 39 12.60 -10.18 -6.00
C LEU A 39 11.30 -9.87 -6.74
N ILE A 40 10.50 -10.89 -7.07
CA ILE A 40 9.28 -10.71 -7.87
C ILE A 40 8.23 -9.92 -7.08
N VAL A 41 7.96 -10.33 -5.85
CA VAL A 41 6.93 -9.71 -4.99
C VAL A 41 7.38 -8.34 -4.56
N GLY A 42 8.66 -8.17 -4.22
CA GLY A 42 9.23 -6.89 -3.83
C GLY A 42 9.15 -5.89 -4.97
N PHE A 43 9.49 -6.30 -6.18
CA PHE A 43 9.38 -5.44 -7.36
C PHE A 43 7.93 -5.00 -7.60
N VAL A 44 6.98 -5.94 -7.62
CA VAL A 44 5.56 -5.62 -7.84
C VAL A 44 5.03 -4.71 -6.72
N PHE A 45 5.34 -5.01 -5.46
CA PHE A 45 4.88 -4.22 -4.33
C PHE A 45 5.51 -2.82 -4.32
N VAL A 46 6.81 -2.70 -4.54
CA VAL A 46 7.49 -1.39 -4.56
C VAL A 46 7.00 -0.55 -5.73
N LEU A 47 6.67 -1.14 -6.88
CA LEU A 47 6.14 -0.39 -8.02
C LEU A 47 4.68 0.02 -7.88
N LEU A 48 3.85 -0.75 -7.19
CA LEU A 48 2.40 -0.52 -7.20
C LEU A 48 1.81 -0.26 -5.81
N GLY A 49 2.29 -0.93 -4.76
CA GLY A 49 1.70 -0.91 -3.41
C GLY A 49 1.59 0.50 -2.81
N PRO A 50 2.70 1.21 -2.59
CA PRO A 50 2.69 2.56 -2.01
C PRO A 50 1.88 3.55 -2.84
N GLY A 51 2.08 3.55 -4.16
CA GLY A 51 1.37 4.44 -5.06
C GLY A 51 -0.13 4.14 -5.14
N TYR A 52 -0.54 2.87 -5.10
CA TYR A 52 -1.95 2.48 -5.04
C TYR A 52 -2.60 2.92 -3.73
N ALA A 53 -1.92 2.73 -2.60
CA ALA A 53 -2.40 3.17 -1.29
C ALA A 53 -2.62 4.69 -1.26
N LEU A 54 -1.67 5.45 -1.81
CA LEU A 54 -1.77 6.90 -1.91
C LEU A 54 -2.87 7.33 -2.89
N PHE A 55 -2.98 6.68 -4.05
CA PHE A 55 -4.06 6.92 -5.01
C PHE A 55 -5.43 6.75 -4.36
N ARG A 56 -5.64 5.64 -3.63
CA ARG A 56 -6.89 5.36 -2.91
C ARG A 56 -7.17 6.34 -1.77
N LEU A 57 -6.13 6.92 -1.17
CA LEU A 57 -6.26 7.96 -0.13
C LEU A 57 -6.69 9.30 -0.70
N ILE A 58 -6.17 9.66 -1.89
CA ILE A 58 -6.48 10.94 -2.55
C ILE A 58 -7.83 10.86 -3.25
N PHE A 59 -8.05 9.79 -4.03
CA PHE A 59 -9.23 9.60 -4.87
C PHE A 59 -10.16 8.56 -4.25
N VAL A 60 -11.33 9.03 -3.80
CA VAL A 60 -12.40 8.16 -3.28
C VAL A 60 -13.08 7.41 -4.42
N GLU A 61 -13.13 8.02 -5.61
CA GLU A 61 -13.82 7.52 -6.80
C GLU A 61 -13.20 6.25 -7.38
N THR A 62 -14.05 5.45 -8.02
CA THR A 62 -13.62 4.29 -8.80
C THR A 62 -13.18 4.73 -10.18
N LYS A 63 -11.93 4.46 -10.53
CA LYS A 63 -11.37 4.70 -11.85
C LYS A 63 -11.19 3.40 -12.62
N SER A 64 -10.95 3.49 -13.93
CA SER A 64 -10.66 2.30 -14.74
C SER A 64 -9.40 1.58 -14.23
N LEU A 65 -9.27 0.28 -14.54
CA LEU A 65 -8.11 -0.51 -14.14
C LEU A 65 -6.81 0.11 -14.69
N LEU A 66 -6.81 0.48 -15.98
CA LEU A 66 -5.64 1.04 -16.64
C LEU A 66 -5.23 2.38 -16.02
N GLU A 67 -6.20 3.25 -15.76
CA GLU A 67 -5.95 4.53 -15.11
C GLU A 67 -5.41 4.35 -13.69
N THR A 68 -6.00 3.42 -12.92
CA THR A 68 -5.56 3.08 -11.57
C THR A 68 -4.13 2.55 -11.57
N LEU A 69 -3.78 1.68 -12.51
CA LEU A 69 -2.42 1.14 -12.64
C LEU A 69 -1.42 2.24 -13.00
N THR A 70 -1.76 3.10 -13.96
CA THR A 70 -0.90 4.23 -14.37
C THR A 70 -0.65 5.19 -13.21
N TYR A 71 -1.69 5.58 -12.46
CA TYR A 71 -1.52 6.43 -11.29
C TYR A 71 -0.72 5.74 -10.18
N SER A 72 -1.00 4.47 -9.91
CA SER A 72 -0.28 3.72 -8.86
C SER A 72 1.21 3.64 -9.18
N PHE A 73 1.55 3.33 -10.43
CA PHE A 73 2.94 3.27 -10.88
C PHE A 73 3.64 4.63 -10.77
N GLY A 74 3.01 5.70 -11.29
CA GLY A 74 3.57 7.06 -11.23
C GLY A 74 3.74 7.57 -9.80
N LEU A 75 2.74 7.35 -8.93
CA LEU A 75 2.81 7.74 -7.53
C LEU A 75 3.86 6.95 -6.76
N SER A 76 4.03 5.65 -7.03
CA SER A 76 5.03 4.85 -6.34
C SER A 76 6.45 5.28 -6.70
N MET A 77 6.70 5.63 -7.97
CA MET A 77 7.98 6.19 -8.41
C MET A 77 8.36 7.49 -7.70
N VAL A 78 7.38 8.24 -7.18
CA VAL A 78 7.63 9.44 -6.37
C VAL A 78 7.79 9.07 -4.89
N VAL A 79 6.87 8.26 -4.36
CA VAL A 79 6.80 7.94 -2.93
C VAL A 79 7.98 7.11 -2.46
N VAL A 80 8.39 6.09 -3.23
CA VAL A 80 9.45 5.15 -2.81
C VAL A 80 10.80 5.86 -2.66
N PRO A 81 11.29 6.66 -3.62
CA PRO A 81 12.52 7.42 -3.44
C PRO A 81 12.44 8.42 -2.29
N ILE A 82 11.30 9.07 -2.07
CA ILE A 82 11.12 10.00 -0.95
C ILE A 82 11.27 9.27 0.39
N ILE A 83 10.64 8.11 0.55
CA ILE A 83 10.76 7.28 1.75
C ILE A 83 12.21 6.82 1.93
N GLY A 84 12.84 6.30 0.87
CA GLY A 84 14.23 5.84 0.91
C GLY A 84 15.22 6.96 1.25
N TYR A 85 15.02 8.15 0.67
CA TYR A 85 15.81 9.34 0.96
C TYR A 85 15.61 9.79 2.40
N GLY A 86 14.37 9.89 2.89
CA GLY A 86 14.10 10.26 4.28
C GLY A 86 14.74 9.30 5.30
N LEU A 87 14.72 7.99 5.00
CA LEU A 87 15.37 6.98 5.83
C LEU A 87 16.89 7.06 5.79
N ASN A 88 17.48 7.43 4.65
CA ASN A 88 18.92 7.63 4.52
C ASN A 88 19.44 8.60 5.61
N PHE A 89 18.77 9.74 5.79
CA PHE A 89 19.18 10.73 6.81
C PHE A 89 18.97 10.30 8.25
N SER A 90 18.04 9.37 8.51
CA SER A 90 17.62 9.03 9.87
C SER A 90 18.27 7.76 10.40
N LEU A 91 18.20 6.67 9.62
CA LEU A 91 18.51 5.31 10.06
C LEU A 91 19.57 4.62 9.18
N GLY A 92 20.07 5.31 8.15
CA GLY A 92 20.96 4.74 7.14
C GLY A 92 20.23 3.82 6.14
N ILE A 93 20.90 3.50 5.02
CA ILE A 93 20.34 2.62 3.98
C ILE A 93 20.73 1.16 4.31
N TYR A 94 19.96 0.54 5.18
CA TYR A 94 19.92 -0.93 5.29
C TYR A 94 18.72 -1.45 4.50
N THR A 95 18.93 -2.51 3.71
CA THR A 95 17.89 -3.10 2.85
C THR A 95 16.64 -3.46 3.65
N ASP A 96 16.82 -4.02 4.83
CA ASP A 96 15.72 -4.41 5.73
C ASP A 96 14.93 -3.19 6.23
N THR A 97 15.64 -2.13 6.65
CA THR A 97 15.03 -0.90 7.16
C THR A 97 14.21 -0.18 6.09
N VAL A 98 14.76 -0.05 4.89
CA VAL A 98 14.06 0.58 3.75
C VAL A 98 12.77 -0.17 3.43
N MET A 99 12.86 -1.49 3.38
CA MET A 99 11.75 -2.35 3.01
C MET A 99 10.63 -2.36 4.04
N ILE A 100 10.96 -2.49 5.32
CA ILE A 100 9.98 -2.39 6.43
C ILE A 100 9.29 -1.03 6.39
N SER A 101 10.03 0.04 6.13
CA SER A 101 9.48 1.40 6.11
C SER A 101 8.54 1.64 4.94
N ILE A 102 8.83 1.09 3.76
CA ILE A 102 7.93 1.14 2.61
C ILE A 102 6.62 0.38 2.91
N ILE A 103 6.72 -0.83 3.50
CA ILE A 103 5.54 -1.63 3.89
C ILE A 103 4.71 -0.87 4.94
N ALA A 104 5.35 -0.38 6.00
CA ALA A 104 4.70 0.36 7.07
C ALA A 104 4.01 1.62 6.54
N SER A 105 4.69 2.42 5.72
CA SER A 105 4.11 3.62 5.11
C SER A 105 2.91 3.28 4.23
N THR A 106 2.99 2.19 3.46
CA THR A 106 1.87 1.70 2.63
C THR A 106 0.67 1.35 3.50
N PHE A 107 0.87 0.67 4.62
CA PHE A 107 -0.22 0.29 5.52
C PHE A 107 -0.86 1.50 6.20
N VAL A 108 -0.07 2.50 6.60
CA VAL A 108 -0.58 3.78 7.13
C VAL A 108 -1.46 4.49 6.09
N LEU A 109 -1.00 4.56 4.83
CA LEU A 109 -1.77 5.17 3.74
C LEU A 109 -3.08 4.41 3.45
N LEU A 110 -3.03 3.07 3.42
CA LEU A 110 -4.23 2.24 3.24
C LEU A 110 -5.23 2.43 4.37
N PHE A 111 -4.75 2.48 5.61
CA PHE A 111 -5.61 2.72 6.77
C PHE A 111 -6.32 4.08 6.65
N GLY A 112 -5.57 5.13 6.32
CA GLY A 112 -6.15 6.45 6.04
C GLY A 112 -7.18 6.43 4.90
N ALA A 113 -6.92 5.66 3.84
CA ALA A 113 -7.82 5.55 2.69
C ALA A 113 -9.15 4.88 3.07
N ILE A 114 -9.11 3.82 3.89
CA ILE A 114 -10.31 3.14 4.40
C ILE A 114 -11.12 4.08 5.29
N VAL A 115 -10.46 4.77 6.22
CA VAL A 115 -11.12 5.72 7.13
C VAL A 115 -11.80 6.82 6.32
N ARG A 116 -11.11 7.40 5.33
CA ARG A 116 -11.68 8.43 4.45
C ARG A 116 -12.90 7.93 3.67
N ARG A 117 -12.85 6.69 3.15
CA ARG A 117 -13.96 6.07 2.43
C ARG A 117 -15.17 5.84 3.31
N PHE A 118 -14.95 5.37 4.53
CA PHE A 118 -16.01 5.15 5.50
C PHE A 118 -16.80 6.45 5.78
N PHE A 119 -16.11 7.56 6.05
CA PHE A 119 -16.76 8.86 6.24
C PHE A 119 -17.43 9.42 4.98
N ALA A 120 -16.88 9.13 3.79
CA ALA A 120 -17.46 9.58 2.53
C ALA A 120 -18.76 8.83 2.17
N GLU A 121 -18.88 7.56 2.57
CA GLU A 121 -20.11 6.77 2.40
C GLU A 121 -21.19 7.16 3.42
N ASP A 122 -20.81 7.44 4.68
CA ASP A 122 -21.73 7.88 5.73
C ASP A 122 -22.45 9.19 5.35
N LYS A 123 -21.76 10.11 4.67
CA LYS A 123 -22.31 11.39 4.21
C LYS A 123 -23.29 11.29 3.02
N LYS A 124 -23.41 10.11 2.40
CA LYS A 124 -24.33 9.84 1.29
C LYS A 124 -25.62 9.13 1.74
N SER A 125 -25.69 8.69 2.99
CA SER A 125 -26.90 8.13 3.62
C SER A 125 -27.71 9.20 4.33
#